data_AF-A0A914MGT6-F1
#
_entry.id   AF-A0A914MGT6-F1
#
_cell.length_a   1.000
_cell.length_b   1.000
_cell.length_c   1.000
_cell.angle_alpha   90.00
_cell.angle_beta   90.00
_cell.angle_gamma   90.00
#
_symmetry.space_group_name_H-M   'P 1'
#
loop_
_entity.id
_entity.type
_entity.pdbx_description
1 polymer ?
#
loop_
_entity_poly.entity_id
_entity_poly.type
_entity_poly.pdbx_seq_one_letter_code
_entity_poly.pdbx_strand_id
1 'polypeptide(L)' 'MLVSRALKRFHELGNTQDRPSSGWPVTEVTSENMNVVRCRIRRFSEQSMWKTASDLGMSSRSFLRIVRVKLRL' A
#
# COMPACT_ATOMS: atom_id res chain seq x y z
N MET A 1 -12.80 24.39 -22.65
CA MET A 1 -13.82 24.71 -21.63
C MET A 1 -13.48 24.02 -20.32
N LEU A 2 -13.12 24.80 -19.29
CA LEU A 2 -12.82 24.28 -17.95
C LEU A 2 -14.10 23.96 -17.14
N VAL A 3 -15.17 24.72 -17.38
CA VAL A 3 -16.45 24.59 -16.67
C VAL A 3 -17.14 23.25 -16.93
N SER A 4 -17.17 22.77 -18.19
CA SER A 4 -17.78 21.48 -18.53
C SER A 4 -17.04 20.28 -17.91
N ARG A 5 -15.70 20.36 -17.79
CA ARG A 5 -14.90 19.35 -17.07
C ARG A 5 -15.21 19.35 -15.57
N ALA A 6 -15.39 20.53 -14.96
CA ALA A 6 -15.73 20.64 -13.55
C ALA A 6 -17.14 20.08 -13.26
N LEU A 7 -18.13 20.39 -14.11
CA LEU A 7 -19.50 19.85 -13.98
C LEU A 7 -19.52 18.31 -14.13
N LYS A 8 -18.80 17.78 -15.13
CA LYS A 8 -18.68 16.32 -15.30
C LYS A 8 -18.01 15.65 -14.11
N ARG A 9 -16.93 16.25 -13.59
CA ARG A 9 -16.24 15.77 -12.39
C ARG A 9 -17.13 15.80 -11.15
N PHE A 10 -17.94 16.85 -10.99
CA PHE A 10 -18.90 16.96 -9.89
C PHE A 10 -19.96 15.86 -9.95
N HIS A 11 -20.50 15.57 -11.13
CA HIS A 11 -21.44 14.46 -11.31
C HIS A 11 -20.82 13.08 -11.04
N GLU A 12 -19.53 12.89 -11.35
CA GLU A 12 -18.84 11.61 -11.12
C GLU A 12 -18.40 11.40 -9.66
N LEU A 13 -17.85 12.44 -9.00
CA LEU A 13 -17.29 12.36 -7.66
C LEU A 13 -18.28 12.74 -6.55
N GLY A 14 -19.37 13.44 -6.89
CA GLY A 14 -20.31 14.01 -5.93
C GLY A 14 -19.73 15.16 -5.09
N ASN A 15 -18.56 15.68 -5.46
CA ASN A 15 -17.88 16.76 -4.74
C ASN A 15 -17.09 17.68 -5.69
N THR A 16 -16.69 18.84 -5.18
CA THR A 16 -15.92 19.85 -5.92
C THR A 16 -14.41 19.62 -5.87
N GLN A 17 -13.94 18.63 -5.11
CA GLN A 17 -12.52 18.31 -4.99
C GLN A 17 -11.97 17.78 -6.32
N ASP A 18 -10.67 17.91 -6.48
CA ASP A 18 -9.99 17.29 -7.60
C ASP A 18 -10.01 15.75 -7.46
N ARG A 19 -9.90 15.06 -8.60
CA ARG A 19 -9.77 13.59 -8.57
C ARG A 19 -8.52 13.22 -7.78
N PRO A 20 -8.58 12.21 -6.90
CA PRO A 20 -7.38 11.75 -6.22
C PRO A 20 -6.35 11.32 -7.26
N SER A 21 -5.19 11.95 -7.23
CA SER A 21 -4.06 11.60 -8.08
C SER A 21 -3.62 10.18 -7.71
N SER A 22 -3.78 9.22 -8.61
CA SER A 22 -3.17 7.91 -8.43
C SER A 22 -1.66 8.06 -8.60
N GLY A 23 -0.96 8.24 -7.47
CA GLY A 23 0.50 8.14 -7.43
C GLY A 23 0.97 6.77 -7.92
N TRP A 24 2.25 6.65 -8.27
CA TRP A 24 2.81 5.37 -8.70
C TRP A 24 2.83 4.36 -7.55
N PRO A 25 2.30 3.14 -7.75
CA PRO A 25 2.39 2.10 -6.74
C PRO A 25 3.86 1.70 -6.53
N VAL A 26 4.24 1.48 -5.28
CA VAL A 26 5.58 0.99 -4.94
C VAL A 26 5.67 -0.48 -5.34
N THR A 27 6.66 -0.84 -6.17
CA THR A 27 6.80 -2.18 -6.79
C THR A 27 6.80 -3.33 -5.78
N GLU A 28 7.40 -3.16 -4.60
CA GLU A 28 7.46 -4.22 -3.59
C GLU A 28 6.14 -4.42 -2.83
N VAL A 29 5.19 -3.49 -2.90
CA VAL A 29 3.91 -3.54 -2.16
C VAL A 29 2.82 -4.16 -3.02
N THR A 30 3.07 -5.37 -3.52
CA THR A 30 2.07 -6.17 -4.24
C THR A 30 1.15 -6.92 -3.26
N SER A 31 -0.04 -7.30 -3.72
CA SER A 31 -0.97 -8.12 -2.94
C SER A 31 -0.36 -9.45 -2.51
N GLU A 32 0.43 -10.07 -3.38
CA GLU A 32 1.13 -11.31 -3.12
C GLU A 32 2.17 -11.15 -2.00
N ASN A 33 3.04 -10.15 -2.10
CA ASN A 33 4.03 -9.85 -1.06
C ASN A 33 3.37 -9.54 0.29
N MET A 34 2.27 -8.78 0.29
CA MET A 34 1.51 -8.52 1.52
C MET A 34 0.97 -9.80 2.15
N ASN A 35 0.49 -10.76 1.35
CA ASN A 35 0.00 -12.03 1.84
C ASN A 35 1.13 -12.90 2.40
N VAL A 36 2.28 -12.97 1.72
CA VAL A 36 3.46 -13.69 2.19
C VAL A 36 3.94 -13.12 3.52
N VAL A 37 4.09 -11.80 3.62
CA VAL A 37 4.49 -11.11 4.87
C VAL A 37 3.49 -11.39 6.00
N ARG A 38 2.18 -11.27 5.72
CA ARG A 38 1.12 -11.55 6.72
C ARG A 38 1.21 -13.00 7.23
N CYS A 39 1.36 -13.97 6.33
CA CYS A 39 1.48 -15.37 6.70
C CYS A 39 2.76 -15.65 7.49
N ARG A 40 3.88 -15.03 7.13
CA ARG A 40 5.16 -15.22 7.82
C ARG A 40 5.13 -14.67 9.24
N ILE A 41 4.58 -13.46 9.44
CA ILE A 41 4.40 -12.85 10.77
C ILE A 41 3.47 -13.69 11.64
N ARG A 42 2.38 -14.22 11.09
CA ARG A 42 1.46 -15.09 11.84
C ARG A 42 2.09 -16.43 12.26
N ARG A 43 2.93 -17.01 11.40
CA ARG A 43 3.62 -18.29 11.70
C ARG A 43 4.77 -18.12 12.70
N PHE A 44 5.46 -16.99 12.63
CA PHE A 44 6.65 -16.73 13.44
C PHE A 44 6.55 -15.35 14.11
N SER A 45 5.57 -15.18 15.00
CA SER A 45 5.30 -13.91 15.67
C SER A 45 6.43 -13.45 16.59
N GLU A 46 7.24 -14.38 17.09
CA GLU A 46 8.38 -14.09 17.97
C GLU A 46 9.66 -13.71 17.21
N GLN A 47 9.70 -13.91 15.88
CA GLN A 47 10.87 -13.55 15.09
C GLN A 47 10.97 -12.04 14.87
N SER A 48 12.21 -11.55 14.86
CA SER A 48 12.48 -10.15 14.56
C SER A 48 12.08 -9.82 13.12
N MET A 49 11.42 -8.68 12.92
CA MET A 49 11.01 -8.21 11.60
C MET A 49 12.18 -8.08 10.62
N TRP A 50 13.38 -7.76 11.12
CA TRP A 50 14.60 -7.69 10.31
C TRP A 50 15.00 -9.05 9.76
N LYS A 51 14.94 -10.10 10.60
CA LYS A 51 15.23 -11.47 10.16
C LYS A 51 14.19 -11.93 9.14
N THR A 52 12.92 -11.66 9.39
CA THR A 52 11.83 -11.99 8.47
C THR A 52 11.96 -11.26 7.12
N ALA A 53 12.38 -10.00 7.12
CA ALA A 53 12.64 -9.24 5.89
C ALA A 53 13.82 -9.84 5.11
N SER A 54 14.92 -10.16 5.80
CA SER A 54 16.10 -10.79 5.19
C SER A 54 15.77 -12.16 4.60
N ASP A 55 15.01 -13.00 5.31
CA ASP A 55 14.55 -14.30 4.82
C ASP A 55 13.71 -14.20 3.54
N LEU A 56 12.95 -13.11 3.40
CA LEU A 56 12.11 -12.84 2.23
C LEU A 56 12.86 -12.08 1.12
N GLY A 57 14.14 -11.77 1.30
CA GLY A 57 14.93 -10.98 0.35
C GLY A 57 14.43 -9.55 0.18
N MET A 58 13.66 -9.03 1.14
CA MET A 58 13.08 -7.69 1.07
C MET A 58 13.92 -6.68 1.84
N SER A 59 13.91 -5.43 1.40
CA SER A 59 14.49 -4.35 2.20
C SER A 59 13.70 -4.15 3.50
N SER A 60 14.39 -3.91 4.61
CA SER A 60 13.74 -3.66 5.92
C SER A 60 12.75 -2.50 5.85
N ARG A 61 13.03 -1.47 5.04
CA ARG A 61 12.16 -0.30 4.87
C ARG A 61 10.83 -0.68 4.21
N SER A 62 10.88 -1.47 3.14
CA SER A 62 9.67 -1.88 2.43
C SER A 62 8.86 -2.89 3.21
N PHE A 63 9.53 -3.82 3.90
CA PHE A 63 8.88 -4.73 4.83
C PHE A 63 8.13 -3.95 5.92
N LEU A 64 8.79 -2.99 6.59
CA LEU A 64 8.15 -2.14 7.59
C LEU A 64 6.98 -1.32 7.02
N ARG A 65 7.10 -0.85 5.78
CA ARG A 65 6.02 -0.13 5.09
C ARG A 65 4.81 -1.04 4.87
N ILE A 66 5.01 -2.29 4.47
CA ILE A 66 3.95 -3.29 4.34
C ILE A 66 3.30 -3.54 5.71
N VAL A 67 4.09 -3.83 6.74
CA VAL A 67 3.58 -4.15 8.08
C VAL A 67 2.79 -2.99 8.68
N ARG A 68 3.40 -1.80 8.80
CA ARG A 68 2.79 -0.67 9.51
C ARG A 68 1.71 0.04 8.70
N VAL A 69 1.93 0.26 7.40
CA VAL A 69 1.01 1.08 6.58
C VAL A 69 -0.12 0.26 6.00
N LYS A 70 0.19 -0.95 5.49
CA LYS A 70 -0.79 -1.77 4.75
C LYS A 70 -1.47 -2.80 5.64
N LEU A 71 -0.71 -3.52 6.46
CA LEU A 71 -1.25 -4.55 7.36
C LEU A 71 -1.72 -3.98 8.70
N ARG A 72 -1.24 -2.79 9.08
CA ARG A 72 -1.52 -2.12 10.37
C ARG A 72 -1.28 -3.04 11.57
N LEU A 73 -0.21 -3.83 11.47
CA LEU A 73 0.33 -4.69 12.52
C LEU A 73 1.52 -4.01 13.20
#